data_AF-A0A2E3XQS9-F1
#
_entry.id   AF-A0A2E3XQS9-F1
#
_cell.length_a   1.000
_cell.length_b   1.000
_cell.length_c   1.000
_cell.angle_alpha   90.00
_cell.angle_beta   90.00
_cell.angle_gamma   90.00
#
_symmetry.space_group_name_H-M   'P 1'
#
loop_
_entity.id
_entity.type
_entity.pdbx_description
1 polymer ?
#
loop_
_entity_poly.entity_id
_entity_poly.type
_entity_poly.pdbx_seq_one_letter_code
_entity_poly.pdbx_strand_id
1 'polypeptide(L)'
;MRIFIKIIYLSLILLIGLPSVFFGYRYMVNETQTYPYPYKVPSPSVEEIQQAENADIILIGDSSTSLLKDALQDLPSKVSVHLKNPPIIYDWGRPGETGAQTLKKLSALKSFPSLFIYHGGRDPFEKLKFNLIEFNHLKKNLDKTKDETLMTLIMAYPPLSRLIYAPVKKISIQSENNTGYPDSLPPEAVLQIMEISYQLYKMETAELFTFLKEKDASLWVIPQALNLTLKPKRVCENTRDSESEKILKKVQELAEQRRSKEAFNMANDLIKTSKGNARAYYIIGELLLSMGNNSEAKKAFYQSMIYDCGLERSNPIFLKILMEEAEKRQFKVIDFNRLVTNQLGHNILFINERDPQPLYYQQLSDIIKKEFLKFIKL
;
A
#
# COMPACT_ATOMS: atom_id res chain seq x y z
N MET A 1 11.46 -1.22 -65.24
CA MET A 1 10.34 -0.38 -64.75
C MET A 1 9.24 -1.17 -64.02
N ARG A 2 8.63 -2.21 -64.61
CA ARG A 2 7.54 -2.99 -63.95
C ARG A 2 7.92 -3.69 -62.64
N ILE A 3 9.14 -4.24 -62.54
CA ILE A 3 9.64 -4.89 -61.32
C ILE A 3 9.82 -3.86 -60.19
N PHE A 4 10.35 -2.68 -60.51
CA PHE A 4 10.56 -1.59 -59.56
C PHE A 4 9.24 -1.07 -58.97
N ILE A 5 8.21 -0.90 -59.80
CA ILE A 5 6.86 -0.51 -59.35
C ILE A 5 6.26 -1.58 -58.41
N LYS A 6 6.43 -2.87 -58.71
CA LYS A 6 5.97 -3.97 -57.83
C LYS A 6 6.68 -3.96 -56.47
N ILE A 7 7.99 -3.70 -56.45
CA ILE A 7 8.76 -3.58 -55.21
C ILE A 7 8.26 -2.40 -54.38
N ILE A 8 8.00 -1.24 -55.00
CA ILE A 8 7.44 -0.06 -54.31
C ILE A 8 6.09 -0.39 -53.68
N TYR A 9 5.17 -1.02 -54.42
CA TYR A 9 3.86 -1.40 -53.86
C TYR A 9 4.00 -2.43 -52.73
N LEU A 10 4.88 -3.42 -52.87
CA LEU A 10 5.12 -4.40 -51.81
C LEU A 10 5.69 -3.74 -50.55
N SER A 11 6.66 -2.83 -50.71
CA SER A 11 7.22 -2.03 -49.63
C SER A 11 6.16 -1.15 -48.98
N LEU A 12 5.26 -0.53 -49.75
CA LEU A 12 4.17 0.29 -49.21
C LEU A 12 3.15 -0.55 -48.42
N ILE A 13 2.80 -1.74 -48.94
CA ILE A 13 1.91 -2.70 -48.27
C ILE A 13 2.56 -3.21 -46.99
N LEU A 14 3.86 -3.49 -46.97
CA LEU A 14 4.59 -3.88 -45.75
C LEU A 14 4.65 -2.72 -44.75
N LEU A 15 4.93 -1.50 -45.22
CA LEU A 15 5.05 -0.30 -44.39
C LEU A 15 3.72 0.10 -43.73
N ILE A 16 2.59 -0.14 -44.38
CA ILE A 16 1.25 0.20 -43.84
C ILE A 16 0.62 -1.02 -43.16
N GLY A 17 0.76 -2.19 -43.77
CA GLY A 17 0.13 -3.44 -43.32
C GLY A 17 0.67 -3.93 -42.00
N LEU A 18 2.00 -3.95 -41.79
CA LEU A 18 2.58 -4.42 -40.54
C LEU A 18 2.18 -3.53 -39.35
N PRO A 19 2.28 -2.18 -39.41
CA PRO A 19 1.75 -1.33 -38.35
C PRO A 19 0.25 -1.47 -38.15
N SER A 20 -0.54 -1.58 -39.24
CA SER A 20 -2.00 -1.73 -39.12
C SER A 20 -2.38 -3.04 -38.39
N VAL A 21 -1.69 -4.14 -38.69
CA VAL A 21 -1.88 -5.41 -37.97
C VAL A 21 -1.43 -5.30 -36.51
N PHE A 22 -0.28 -4.68 -36.27
CA PHE A 22 0.24 -4.47 -34.91
C PHE A 22 -0.69 -3.61 -34.05
N PHE A 23 -1.12 -2.45 -34.56
CA PHE A 23 -2.04 -1.55 -33.88
C PHE A 23 -3.43 -2.16 -33.75
N GLY A 24 -3.91 -2.88 -34.77
CA GLY A 24 -5.17 -3.62 -34.73
C GLY A 24 -5.18 -4.69 -33.64
N TYR A 25 -4.10 -5.48 -33.53
CA TYR A 25 -3.92 -6.46 -32.47
C TYR A 25 -3.88 -5.80 -31.09
N ARG A 26 -3.08 -4.74 -30.91
CA ARG A 26 -3.00 -3.97 -29.66
C ARG A 26 -4.35 -3.44 -29.24
N TYR A 27 -5.08 -2.84 -30.19
CA TYR A 27 -6.43 -2.37 -29.95
C TYR A 27 -7.31 -3.51 -29.48
N MET A 28 -7.40 -4.62 -30.22
CA MET A 28 -8.27 -5.76 -29.85
C MET A 28 -7.97 -6.38 -28.48
N VAL A 29 -6.68 -6.54 -28.12
CA VAL A 29 -6.29 -7.24 -26.89
C VAL A 29 -6.37 -6.34 -25.65
N ASN A 30 -6.06 -5.05 -25.79
CA ASN A 30 -6.04 -4.15 -24.65
C ASN A 30 -7.43 -3.57 -24.36
N GLU A 31 -7.74 -3.47 -23.06
CA GLU A 31 -8.90 -2.74 -22.58
C GLU A 31 -8.59 -1.24 -22.46
N THR A 32 -9.62 -0.41 -22.63
CA THR A 32 -9.53 1.03 -22.36
C THR A 32 -9.38 1.23 -20.86
N GLN A 33 -8.32 1.94 -20.45
CA GLN A 33 -8.02 2.21 -19.04
C GLN A 33 -7.12 3.43 -18.92
N THR A 34 -7.41 4.32 -17.99
CA THR A 34 -6.54 5.47 -17.70
C THR A 34 -5.21 4.99 -17.14
N TYR A 35 -5.28 4.17 -16.10
CA TYR A 35 -4.12 3.54 -15.47
C TYR A 35 -4.02 2.06 -15.84
N PRO A 36 -2.80 1.53 -16.05
CA PRO A 36 -2.59 0.18 -16.57
C PRO A 36 -2.66 -0.87 -15.45
N TYR A 37 -3.77 -0.93 -14.71
CA TYR A 37 -3.92 -1.90 -13.63
C TYR A 37 -3.84 -3.34 -14.15
N PRO A 38 -3.03 -4.22 -13.53
CA PRO A 38 -2.91 -5.63 -13.92
C PRO A 38 -4.11 -6.48 -13.52
N TYR A 39 -5.21 -5.87 -13.12
CA TYR A 39 -6.32 -6.57 -12.53
C TYR A 39 -7.67 -5.94 -12.85
N LYS A 40 -8.72 -6.72 -12.65
CA LYS A 40 -10.11 -6.30 -12.75
C LYS A 40 -10.70 -6.14 -11.36
N VAL A 41 -11.45 -5.06 -11.18
CA VAL A 41 -12.09 -4.70 -9.92
C VAL A 41 -13.60 -5.02 -10.01
N PRO A 42 -14.16 -5.80 -9.05
CA PRO A 42 -15.61 -5.99 -8.95
C PRO A 42 -16.35 -4.67 -8.80
N SER A 43 -17.56 -4.60 -9.37
CA SER A 43 -18.54 -3.60 -8.92
C SER A 43 -19.07 -3.99 -7.54
N PRO A 44 -19.33 -3.03 -6.63
CA PRO A 44 -20.03 -3.30 -5.37
C PRO A 44 -21.47 -3.76 -5.61
N SER A 45 -22.07 -4.42 -4.61
CA SER A 45 -23.50 -4.76 -4.68
C SER A 45 -24.39 -3.54 -4.48
N VAL A 46 -25.66 -3.64 -4.90
CA VAL A 46 -26.64 -2.54 -4.75
C VAL A 46 -26.91 -2.28 -3.27
N GLU A 47 -26.97 -3.33 -2.45
CA GLU A 47 -27.20 -3.24 -1.01
C GLU A 47 -26.05 -2.49 -0.31
N GLU A 48 -24.81 -2.76 -0.70
CA GLU A 48 -23.65 -2.05 -0.16
C GLU A 48 -23.68 -0.55 -0.49
N ILE A 49 -24.02 -0.22 -1.75
CA ILE A 49 -24.17 1.17 -2.18
C ILE A 49 -25.24 1.87 -1.33
N GLN A 50 -26.40 1.23 -1.14
CA GLN A 50 -27.49 1.81 -0.34
C GLN A 50 -27.10 2.01 1.13
N GLN A 51 -26.36 1.07 1.74
CA GLN A 51 -25.87 1.22 3.11
C GLN A 51 -24.88 2.39 3.22
N ALA A 52 -23.98 2.51 2.26
CA ALA A 52 -23.03 3.60 2.18
C ALA A 52 -23.71 4.96 1.98
N GLU A 53 -24.69 5.07 1.07
CA GLU A 53 -25.42 6.31 0.80
C GLU A 53 -26.24 6.81 2.00
N ASN A 54 -26.65 5.90 2.90
CA ASN A 54 -27.40 6.24 4.10
C ASN A 54 -26.50 6.53 5.33
N ALA A 55 -25.18 6.45 5.19
CA ALA A 55 -24.25 6.67 6.29
C ALA A 55 -23.77 8.13 6.36
N ASP A 56 -23.59 8.64 7.59
CA ASP A 56 -22.96 9.95 7.82
C ASP A 56 -21.43 9.84 7.77
N ILE A 57 -20.90 8.69 8.19
CA ILE A 57 -19.48 8.37 8.22
C ILE A 57 -19.27 7.02 7.54
N ILE A 58 -18.40 6.96 6.54
CA ILE A 58 -17.99 5.71 5.91
C ILE A 58 -16.52 5.41 6.26
N LEU A 59 -16.27 4.25 6.85
CA LEU A 59 -14.93 3.71 7.02
C LEU A 59 -14.54 2.96 5.74
N ILE A 60 -13.38 3.29 5.18
CA ILE A 60 -12.84 2.68 3.95
C ILE A 60 -11.39 2.25 4.19
N GLY A 61 -10.93 1.25 3.44
CA GLY A 61 -9.56 0.74 3.56
C GLY A 61 -9.53 -0.77 3.69
N ASP A 62 -8.54 -1.30 4.40
CA ASP A 62 -8.27 -2.74 4.47
C ASP A 62 -8.84 -3.40 5.74
N SER A 63 -8.37 -4.59 6.15
CA SER A 63 -8.90 -5.28 7.34
C SER A 63 -8.79 -4.46 8.63
N SER A 64 -7.95 -3.43 8.67
CA SER A 64 -7.83 -2.55 9.83
C SER A 64 -9.11 -1.78 10.16
N THR A 65 -10.01 -1.55 9.20
CA THR A 65 -11.26 -0.80 9.44
C THR A 65 -12.17 -1.48 10.45
N SER A 66 -12.17 -2.82 10.52
CA SER A 66 -12.97 -3.59 11.48
C SER A 66 -12.61 -3.28 12.93
N LEU A 67 -11.32 -3.22 13.25
CA LEU A 67 -10.83 -2.86 14.59
C LEU A 67 -11.16 -1.42 14.93
N LEU A 68 -11.08 -0.52 13.95
CA LEU A 68 -11.50 0.87 14.14
C LEU A 68 -13.00 0.98 14.36
N LYS A 69 -13.83 0.25 13.61
CA LYS A 69 -15.28 0.22 13.78
C LYS A 69 -15.63 -0.17 15.21
N ASP A 70 -14.98 -1.21 15.74
CA ASP A 70 -15.19 -1.65 17.12
C ASP A 70 -14.81 -0.57 18.14
N ALA A 71 -13.70 0.14 17.90
CA ALA A 71 -13.28 1.25 18.74
C ALA A 71 -14.22 2.48 18.68
N LEU A 72 -14.99 2.61 17.61
CA LEU A 72 -15.92 3.71 17.36
C LEU A 72 -17.37 3.38 17.72
N GLN A 73 -17.69 2.19 18.27
CA GLN A 73 -19.06 1.80 18.61
C GLN A 73 -19.76 2.80 19.55
N ASP A 74 -19.02 3.41 20.48
CA ASP A 74 -19.55 4.43 21.40
C ASP A 74 -19.52 5.86 20.83
N LEU A 75 -18.93 6.08 19.65
CA LEU A 75 -18.83 7.42 19.09
C LEU A 75 -20.22 8.05 18.88
N PRO A 76 -21.21 7.37 18.27
CA PRO A 76 -22.53 7.96 18.04
C PRO A 76 -23.23 8.40 19.32
N SER A 77 -23.17 7.60 20.38
CA SER A 77 -23.78 7.95 21.68
C SER A 77 -23.06 9.10 22.38
N LYS A 78 -21.73 9.19 22.22
CA LYS A 78 -20.91 10.26 22.81
C LYS A 78 -21.06 11.62 22.11
N VAL A 79 -21.47 11.64 20.84
CA VAL A 79 -21.62 12.88 20.06
C VAL A 79 -23.08 13.25 19.79
N SER A 80 -24.04 12.37 20.05
CA SER A 80 -25.47 12.65 19.86
C SER A 80 -25.99 13.81 20.70
N VAL A 81 -25.39 14.08 21.87
CA VAL A 81 -25.70 15.26 22.71
C VAL A 81 -25.54 16.58 21.94
N HIS A 82 -24.73 16.56 20.89
CA HIS A 82 -24.35 17.70 20.07
C HIS A 82 -25.03 17.72 18.70
N LEU A 83 -25.82 16.70 18.38
CA LEU A 83 -26.43 16.51 17.06
C LEU A 83 -27.94 16.26 17.20
N LYS A 84 -28.70 16.53 16.13
CA LYS A 84 -30.13 16.20 16.11
C LYS A 84 -30.37 14.69 16.12
N ASN A 85 -29.52 13.95 15.42
CA ASN A 85 -29.53 12.49 15.33
C ASN A 85 -28.11 11.95 15.56
N PRO A 86 -27.95 10.77 16.18
CA PRO A 86 -26.66 10.09 16.24
C PRO A 86 -26.14 9.79 14.83
N PRO A 87 -24.83 9.99 14.56
CA PRO A 87 -24.26 9.71 13.24
C PRO A 87 -24.28 8.20 12.94
N ILE A 88 -24.64 7.86 11.70
CA ILE A 88 -24.62 6.49 11.20
C ILE A 88 -23.23 6.20 10.65
N ILE A 89 -22.55 5.19 11.22
CA ILE A 89 -21.22 4.75 10.80
C ILE A 89 -21.35 3.43 10.03
N TYR A 90 -20.86 3.41 8.80
CA TYR A 90 -20.80 2.20 7.98
C TYR A 90 -19.34 1.81 7.71
N ASP A 91 -18.99 0.57 8.03
CA ASP A 91 -17.68 0.01 7.69
C ASP A 91 -17.75 -0.68 6.33
N TRP A 92 -17.07 -0.08 5.36
CA TRP A 92 -17.00 -0.57 3.99
C TRP A 92 -15.59 -1.02 3.61
N GLY A 93 -14.69 -1.20 4.56
CA GLY A 93 -13.36 -1.78 4.34
C GLY A 93 -13.40 -3.30 4.24
N ARG A 94 -12.38 -3.88 3.59
CA ARG A 94 -12.25 -5.34 3.42
C ARG A 94 -10.79 -5.79 3.51
N PRO A 95 -10.51 -7.02 3.97
CA PRO A 95 -9.15 -7.55 3.96
C PRO A 95 -8.50 -7.48 2.58
N GLY A 96 -7.26 -7.00 2.50
CA GLY A 96 -6.52 -6.85 1.25
C GLY A 96 -7.19 -5.94 0.21
N GLU A 97 -7.99 -4.96 0.63
CA GLU A 97 -8.60 -4.00 -0.28
C GLU A 97 -7.56 -3.01 -0.84
N THR A 98 -7.63 -2.79 -2.15
CA THR A 98 -6.76 -1.87 -2.90
C THR A 98 -7.41 -0.49 -3.05
N GLY A 99 -6.61 0.55 -3.29
CA GLY A 99 -7.18 1.89 -3.55
C GLY A 99 -8.09 1.92 -4.78
N ALA A 100 -7.81 1.10 -5.80
CA ALA A 100 -8.67 0.96 -6.97
C ALA A 100 -10.02 0.30 -6.66
N GLN A 101 -10.06 -0.68 -5.74
CA GLN A 101 -11.32 -1.26 -5.24
C GLN A 101 -12.15 -0.23 -4.49
N THR A 102 -11.52 0.51 -3.57
CA THR A 102 -12.16 1.61 -2.85
C THR A 102 -12.69 2.66 -3.83
N LEU A 103 -11.90 3.08 -4.82
CA LEU A 103 -12.34 4.04 -5.84
C LEU A 103 -13.54 3.52 -6.64
N LYS A 104 -13.55 2.24 -7.01
CA LYS A 104 -14.69 1.64 -7.72
C LYS A 104 -15.96 1.65 -6.87
N LYS A 105 -15.86 1.44 -5.56
CA LYS A 105 -16.99 1.57 -4.62
C LYS A 105 -17.49 3.02 -4.57
N LEU A 106 -16.60 3.97 -4.32
CA LEU A 106 -16.96 5.37 -4.12
C LEU A 106 -17.49 6.04 -5.39
N SER A 107 -16.99 5.65 -6.56
CA SER A 107 -17.51 6.13 -7.85
C SER A 107 -18.92 5.62 -8.19
N ALA A 108 -19.43 4.62 -7.48
CA ALA A 108 -20.79 4.13 -7.63
C ALA A 108 -21.82 4.89 -6.77
N LEU A 109 -21.36 5.71 -5.81
CA LEU A 109 -22.23 6.50 -4.95
C LEU A 109 -22.83 7.69 -5.71
N LYS A 110 -24.12 7.94 -5.51
CA LYS A 110 -24.83 9.14 -6.00
C LYS A 110 -24.65 10.32 -5.05
N SER A 111 -24.54 10.05 -3.75
CA SER A 111 -24.32 11.03 -2.69
C SER A 111 -23.19 10.58 -1.78
N PHE A 112 -22.34 11.54 -1.37
CA PHE A 112 -21.23 11.27 -0.47
C PHE A 112 -21.67 11.48 0.99
N PRO A 113 -21.13 10.70 1.94
CA PRO A 113 -21.31 10.93 3.36
C PRO A 113 -20.69 12.27 3.77
N SER A 114 -21.00 12.71 4.99
CA SER A 114 -20.37 13.90 5.57
C SER A 114 -18.87 13.71 5.79
N LEU A 115 -18.43 12.49 6.08
CA LEU A 115 -17.03 12.17 6.35
C LEU A 115 -16.65 10.77 5.86
N PHE A 116 -15.51 10.68 5.17
CA PHE A 116 -14.80 9.42 4.98
C PHE A 116 -13.67 9.29 6.00
N ILE A 117 -13.48 8.09 6.53
CA ILE A 117 -12.29 7.73 7.30
C ILE A 117 -11.59 6.58 6.58
N TYR A 118 -10.44 6.87 5.98
CA TYR A 118 -9.58 5.83 5.41
C TYR A 118 -8.67 5.27 6.49
N HIS A 119 -8.81 3.99 6.81
CA HIS A 119 -7.90 3.28 7.70
C HIS A 119 -7.28 2.09 6.97
N GLY A 120 -5.95 2.09 6.82
CA GLY A 120 -5.30 1.04 6.04
C GLY A 120 -3.79 1.12 5.97
N GLY A 121 -3.22 0.30 5.10
CA GLY A 121 -1.79 0.07 4.98
C GLY A 121 -1.34 -1.18 5.75
N ARG A 122 -2.26 -2.06 6.13
CA ARG A 122 -2.03 -3.33 6.83
C ARG A 122 -1.85 -4.51 5.86
N ASP A 123 -2.60 -4.53 4.76
CA ASP A 123 -2.77 -5.73 3.92
C ASP A 123 -2.27 -5.61 2.46
N PRO A 124 -1.22 -4.83 2.15
CA PRO A 124 -0.87 -4.54 0.76
C PRO A 124 -0.44 -5.77 -0.06
N PHE A 125 -0.01 -6.84 0.61
CA PHE A 125 0.42 -8.12 0.01
C PHE A 125 -0.55 -9.28 0.21
N GLU A 126 -1.70 -9.05 0.86
CA GLU A 126 -2.63 -10.12 1.24
C GLU A 126 -3.29 -10.81 0.03
N LYS A 127 -3.33 -10.12 -1.12
CA LYS A 127 -3.87 -10.64 -2.37
C LYS A 127 -2.85 -10.53 -3.49
N LEU A 128 -2.84 -11.55 -4.36
CA LEU A 128 -2.17 -11.45 -5.65
C LEU A 128 -2.75 -10.27 -6.43
N LYS A 129 -1.88 -9.36 -6.91
CA LYS A 129 -2.26 -8.21 -7.76
C LYS A 129 -1.89 -8.40 -9.22
N PHE A 130 -0.90 -9.24 -9.51
CA PHE A 130 -0.47 -9.49 -10.88
C PHE A 130 0.32 -10.80 -11.03
N ASN A 131 0.40 -11.29 -12.26
CA ASN A 131 1.25 -12.43 -12.63
C ASN A 131 2.70 -11.97 -12.81
N LEU A 132 3.65 -12.63 -12.15
CA LEU A 132 5.07 -12.27 -12.24
C LEU A 132 5.64 -12.37 -13.66
N ILE A 133 5.11 -13.28 -14.48
CA ILE A 133 5.46 -13.43 -15.90
C ILE A 133 5.26 -12.10 -16.66
N GLU A 134 4.33 -11.26 -16.22
CA GLU A 134 4.02 -9.97 -16.84
C GLU A 134 4.87 -8.81 -16.31
N PHE A 135 5.84 -9.06 -15.41
CA PHE A 135 6.62 -8.02 -14.75
C PHE A 135 7.20 -6.99 -15.74
N ASN A 136 7.83 -7.45 -16.82
CA ASN A 136 8.46 -6.56 -17.80
C ASN A 136 7.45 -5.68 -18.54
N HIS A 137 6.26 -6.21 -18.85
CA HIS A 137 5.20 -5.42 -19.48
C HIS A 137 4.61 -4.42 -18.48
N LEU A 138 4.40 -4.86 -17.23
CA LEU A 138 3.86 -4.02 -16.18
C LEU A 138 4.78 -2.87 -15.83
N LYS A 139 6.07 -3.14 -15.63
CA LYS A 139 7.08 -2.11 -15.39
C LYS A 139 7.09 -1.06 -16.49
N LYS A 140 7.12 -1.48 -17.76
CA LYS A 140 7.04 -0.56 -18.91
C LYS A 140 5.75 0.26 -18.94
N ASN A 141 4.62 -0.32 -18.54
CA ASN A 141 3.35 0.39 -18.48
C ASN A 141 3.30 1.40 -17.34
N LEU A 142 3.81 1.04 -16.16
CA LEU A 142 3.89 1.94 -15.01
C LEU A 142 4.93 3.05 -15.23
N ASP A 143 6.01 2.79 -15.97
CA ASP A 143 6.94 3.84 -16.35
C ASP A 143 6.29 4.88 -17.29
N LYS A 144 5.39 4.44 -18.18
CA LYS A 144 4.61 5.35 -19.03
C LYS A 144 3.68 6.26 -18.24
N THR A 145 3.17 5.84 -17.08
CA THR A 145 2.29 6.70 -16.27
C THR A 145 3.03 7.85 -15.58
N LYS A 146 4.36 7.84 -15.60
CA LYS A 146 5.20 8.94 -15.11
C LYS A 146 5.32 10.09 -16.10
N ASP A 147 4.94 9.88 -17.36
CA ASP A 147 4.92 10.92 -18.39
C ASP A 147 3.59 11.69 -18.34
N GLU A 148 3.66 12.94 -17.87
CA GLU A 148 2.48 13.81 -17.71
C GLU A 148 1.78 14.13 -19.03
N THR A 149 2.55 14.24 -20.14
CA THR A 149 1.98 14.53 -21.46
C THR A 149 1.19 13.32 -21.97
N LEU A 150 1.77 12.13 -21.82
CA LEU A 150 1.12 10.89 -22.19
C LEU A 150 -0.15 10.65 -21.36
N MET A 151 -0.08 10.88 -20.05
CA MET A 151 -1.23 10.72 -19.16
C MET A 151 -2.34 11.73 -19.47
N THR A 152 -1.99 12.99 -19.75
CA THR A 152 -2.97 14.00 -20.17
C THR A 152 -3.68 13.58 -21.45
N LEU A 153 -2.95 13.06 -22.43
CA LEU A 153 -3.52 12.59 -23.69
C LEU A 153 -4.44 11.37 -23.48
N ILE A 154 -4.04 10.42 -22.64
CA ILE A 154 -4.88 9.27 -22.27
C ILE A 154 -6.14 9.73 -21.55
N MET A 155 -6.05 10.69 -20.63
CA MET A 155 -7.22 11.22 -19.91
C MET A 155 -8.18 11.95 -20.86
N ALA A 156 -7.65 12.70 -21.83
CA ALA A 156 -8.46 13.40 -22.84
C ALA A 156 -9.10 12.43 -23.85
N TYR A 157 -8.42 11.33 -24.20
CA TYR A 157 -8.95 10.30 -25.10
C TYR A 157 -8.58 8.89 -24.64
N PRO A 158 -9.34 8.32 -23.67
CA PRO A 158 -9.03 7.02 -23.06
C PRO A 158 -8.80 5.87 -24.02
N PRO A 159 -9.53 5.73 -25.16
CA PRO A 159 -9.29 4.63 -26.10
C PRO A 159 -7.85 4.54 -26.62
N LEU A 160 -7.08 5.63 -26.57
CA LEU A 160 -5.66 5.64 -26.96
C LEU A 160 -4.80 4.74 -26.06
N SER A 161 -5.22 4.51 -24.81
CA SER A 161 -4.52 3.65 -23.86
C SER A 161 -4.29 2.24 -24.42
N ARG A 162 -5.20 1.76 -25.28
CA ARG A 162 -5.14 0.45 -25.93
C ARG A 162 -3.93 0.32 -26.85
N LEU A 163 -3.49 1.42 -27.44
CA LEU A 163 -2.31 1.44 -28.33
C LEU A 163 -1.03 1.71 -27.55
N ILE A 164 -1.12 2.52 -26.48
CA ILE A 164 0.02 2.94 -25.67
C ILE A 164 0.51 1.81 -24.78
N TYR A 165 -0.37 1.14 -24.04
CA TYR A 165 0.06 0.14 -23.07
C TYR A 165 0.42 -1.21 -23.72
N ALA A 166 1.42 -1.88 -23.15
CA ALA A 166 1.74 -3.27 -23.42
C ALA A 166 0.60 -4.16 -22.91
N PRO A 167 0.24 -5.23 -23.64
CA PRO A 167 -0.75 -6.18 -23.18
C PRO A 167 -0.25 -6.90 -21.94
N VAL A 168 -1.13 -7.06 -20.96
CA VAL A 168 -0.88 -7.73 -19.69
C VAL A 168 -2.05 -8.66 -19.40
N LYS A 169 -1.76 -9.93 -19.06
CA LYS A 169 -2.79 -10.86 -18.57
C LYS A 169 -3.34 -10.39 -17.21
N LYS A 170 -4.55 -9.84 -17.25
CA LYS A 170 -5.24 -9.37 -16.03
C LYS A 170 -5.71 -10.52 -15.16
N ILE A 171 -5.65 -10.31 -13.85
CA ILE A 171 -6.29 -11.19 -12.85
C ILE A 171 -7.55 -10.53 -12.28
N SER A 172 -8.46 -11.30 -11.69
CA SER A 172 -9.64 -10.74 -11.01
C SER A 172 -9.38 -10.67 -9.51
N ILE A 173 -9.53 -9.50 -8.88
CA ILE A 173 -9.43 -9.38 -7.41
C ILE A 173 -10.83 -9.62 -6.78
N GLN A 174 -11.48 -10.73 -7.13
CA GLN A 174 -12.75 -11.17 -6.53
C GLN A 174 -12.58 -12.42 -5.67
N SER A 175 -13.29 -12.38 -4.53
CA SER A 175 -13.74 -13.48 -3.63
C SER A 175 -12.69 -14.47 -3.12
N GLU A 176 -12.41 -14.40 -1.82
CA GLU A 176 -12.08 -15.47 -0.84
C GLU A 176 -10.92 -16.45 -1.11
N ASN A 177 -10.51 -16.67 -2.37
CA ASN A 177 -9.52 -17.65 -2.80
C ASN A 177 -8.27 -17.03 -3.45
N ASN A 178 -8.23 -15.69 -3.59
CA ASN A 178 -7.05 -15.00 -4.10
C ASN A 178 -6.07 -14.73 -2.95
N THR A 179 -5.37 -15.79 -2.53
CA THR A 179 -4.31 -15.68 -1.53
C THR A 179 -3.13 -14.86 -2.08
N GLY A 180 -2.30 -14.35 -1.17
CA GLY A 180 -1.09 -13.61 -1.52
C GLY A 180 -0.11 -14.42 -2.37
N TYR A 181 1.05 -13.82 -2.62
CA TYR A 181 2.14 -14.51 -3.30
C TYR A 181 2.62 -15.71 -2.47
N PRO A 182 3.05 -16.82 -3.10
CA PRO A 182 3.56 -17.97 -2.35
C PRO A 182 4.85 -17.62 -1.59
N ASP A 183 5.03 -18.19 -0.41
CA ASP A 183 6.21 -17.93 0.43
C ASP A 183 7.51 -18.41 -0.24
N SER A 184 7.43 -19.48 -1.03
CA SER A 184 8.58 -20.14 -1.67
C SER A 184 8.99 -19.51 -3.01
N LEU A 185 9.08 -18.18 -3.06
CA LEU A 185 9.53 -17.46 -4.26
C LEU A 185 11.05 -17.28 -4.31
N PRO A 186 11.67 -17.28 -5.51
CA PRO A 186 13.05 -16.85 -5.69
C PRO A 186 13.27 -15.41 -5.17
N PRO A 187 14.46 -15.06 -4.65
CA PRO A 187 14.71 -13.71 -4.12
C PRO A 187 14.48 -12.59 -5.14
N GLU A 188 14.84 -12.78 -6.40
CA GLU A 188 14.57 -11.81 -7.47
C GLU A 188 13.08 -11.55 -7.66
N ALA A 189 12.26 -12.61 -7.63
CA ALA A 189 10.81 -12.52 -7.77
C ALA A 189 10.18 -11.66 -6.67
N VAL A 190 10.66 -11.81 -5.43
CA VAL A 190 10.19 -11.00 -4.29
C VAL A 190 10.47 -9.51 -4.52
N LEU A 191 11.68 -9.16 -4.96
CA LEU A 191 12.05 -7.76 -5.22
C LEU A 191 11.19 -7.16 -6.35
N GLN A 192 10.94 -7.93 -7.41
CA GLN A 192 10.03 -7.55 -8.49
C GLN A 192 8.59 -7.32 -7.98
N ILE A 193 8.12 -8.18 -7.07
CA ILE A 193 6.80 -8.04 -6.43
C ILE A 193 6.71 -6.76 -5.62
N MET A 194 7.71 -6.50 -4.76
CA MET A 194 7.75 -5.29 -3.94
C MET A 194 7.80 -4.03 -4.83
N GLU A 195 8.65 -4.00 -5.84
CA GLU A 195 8.79 -2.86 -6.77
C GLU A 195 7.45 -2.49 -7.40
N ILE A 196 6.77 -3.46 -8.03
CA ILE A 196 5.49 -3.21 -8.69
C ILE A 196 4.40 -2.90 -7.67
N SER A 197 4.38 -3.56 -6.52
CA SER A 197 3.37 -3.33 -5.48
C SER A 197 3.44 -1.91 -4.92
N TYR A 198 4.63 -1.36 -4.70
CA TYR A 198 4.79 0.04 -4.27
C TYR A 198 4.32 1.02 -5.33
N GLN A 199 4.65 0.78 -6.61
CA GLN A 199 4.20 1.64 -7.71
C GLN A 199 2.68 1.60 -7.89
N LEU A 200 2.08 0.41 -7.84
CA LEU A 200 0.64 0.23 -7.88
C LEU A 200 -0.04 0.93 -6.71
N TYR A 201 0.42 0.71 -5.47
CA TYR A 201 -0.17 1.33 -4.29
C TYR A 201 -0.11 2.86 -4.35
N LYS A 202 1.00 3.44 -4.81
CA LYS A 202 1.12 4.88 -5.02
C LYS A 202 0.12 5.40 -6.05
N MET A 203 0.01 4.73 -7.19
CA MET A 203 -0.92 5.09 -8.26
C MET A 203 -2.38 4.98 -7.80
N GLU A 204 -2.75 3.88 -7.16
CA GLU A 204 -4.08 3.63 -6.56
C GLU A 204 -4.46 4.70 -5.54
N THR A 205 -3.55 5.01 -4.62
CA THR A 205 -3.79 6.02 -3.56
C THR A 205 -3.91 7.41 -4.18
N ALA A 206 -3.02 7.75 -5.12
CA ALA A 206 -3.06 9.02 -5.82
C ALA A 206 -4.37 9.21 -6.60
N GLU A 207 -4.82 8.19 -7.34
CA GLU A 207 -6.08 8.24 -8.10
C GLU A 207 -7.28 8.42 -7.15
N LEU A 208 -7.39 7.55 -6.12
CA LEU A 208 -8.47 7.60 -5.14
C LEU A 208 -8.58 8.98 -4.46
N PHE A 209 -7.44 9.52 -4.00
CA PHE A 209 -7.43 10.79 -3.29
C PHE A 209 -7.67 11.97 -4.22
N THR A 210 -7.26 11.89 -5.49
CA THR A 210 -7.59 12.92 -6.49
C THR A 210 -9.09 12.94 -6.74
N PHE A 211 -9.70 11.77 -6.96
CA PHE A 211 -11.15 11.64 -7.13
C PHE A 211 -11.93 12.22 -5.94
N LEU A 212 -11.53 11.89 -4.71
CA LEU A 212 -12.17 12.43 -3.51
C LEU A 212 -12.00 13.95 -3.41
N LYS A 213 -10.84 14.49 -3.78
CA LYS A 213 -10.59 15.93 -3.74
C LYS A 213 -11.41 16.68 -4.79
N GLU A 214 -11.54 16.14 -6.00
CA GLU A 214 -12.38 16.70 -7.07
C GLU A 214 -13.87 16.72 -6.72
N LYS A 215 -14.30 15.80 -5.85
CA LYS A 215 -15.66 15.74 -5.30
C LYS A 215 -15.87 16.56 -4.03
N ASP A 216 -14.87 17.33 -3.61
CA ASP A 216 -14.85 18.10 -2.36
C ASP A 216 -15.20 17.25 -1.12
N ALA A 217 -14.76 15.99 -1.12
CA ALA A 217 -15.04 15.07 -0.04
C ALA A 217 -14.19 15.39 1.20
N SER A 218 -14.80 15.29 2.38
CA SER A 218 -14.06 15.31 3.64
C SER A 218 -13.47 13.93 3.93
N LEU A 219 -12.15 13.84 4.01
CA LEU A 219 -11.43 12.60 4.25
C LEU A 219 -10.41 12.74 5.38
N TRP A 220 -10.44 11.80 6.32
CA TRP A 220 -9.37 11.58 7.29
C TRP A 220 -8.64 10.27 7.00
N VAL A 221 -7.32 10.31 6.97
CA VAL A 221 -6.45 9.17 6.67
C VAL A 221 -5.73 8.74 7.93
N ILE A 222 -5.84 7.45 8.25
CA ILE A 222 -5.31 6.82 9.45
C ILE A 222 -4.41 5.66 9.03
N PRO A 223 -3.09 5.86 8.92
CA PRO A 223 -2.16 4.77 8.61
C PRO A 223 -2.13 3.74 9.75
N GLN A 224 -2.25 2.45 9.42
CA GLN A 224 -2.19 1.35 10.38
C GLN A 224 -0.85 1.33 11.14
N ALA A 225 -0.87 0.98 12.43
CA ALA A 225 0.37 0.79 13.19
C ALA A 225 1.10 -0.51 12.83
N LEU A 226 2.43 -0.43 12.68
CA LEU A 226 3.28 -1.58 12.35
C LEU A 226 3.99 -2.15 13.58
N ASN A 227 4.02 -3.47 13.69
CA ASN A 227 4.76 -4.17 14.74
C ASN A 227 6.26 -4.21 14.40
N LEU A 228 6.97 -3.15 14.81
CA LEU A 228 8.39 -2.92 14.53
C LEU A 228 9.32 -3.97 15.16
N THR A 229 8.91 -4.61 16.27
CA THR A 229 9.74 -5.55 17.03
C THR A 229 9.67 -6.98 16.52
N LEU A 230 8.99 -7.22 15.41
CA LEU A 230 8.97 -8.52 14.76
C LEU A 230 10.24 -8.72 13.92
N LYS A 231 10.93 -9.83 14.20
CA LYS A 231 12.10 -10.27 13.45
C LYS A 231 11.78 -10.36 11.94
N PRO A 232 12.69 -9.91 11.06
CA PRO A 232 12.55 -10.08 9.62
C PRO A 232 12.25 -11.52 9.24
N LYS A 233 11.25 -11.73 8.39
CA LYS A 233 10.92 -13.07 7.89
C LYS A 233 11.95 -13.51 6.85
N ARG A 234 12.47 -12.58 6.04
CA ARG A 234 13.43 -12.89 4.98
C ARG A 234 14.45 -11.77 4.74
N VAL A 235 15.73 -12.12 4.68
CA VAL A 235 16.79 -11.20 4.24
C VAL A 235 16.93 -11.30 2.72
N CYS A 236 17.00 -10.15 2.03
CA CYS A 236 17.18 -10.10 0.58
C CYS A 236 18.56 -10.69 0.18
N GLU A 237 18.58 -11.53 -0.86
CA GLU A 237 19.76 -12.33 -1.24
C GLU A 237 20.99 -11.48 -1.56
N ASN A 238 20.80 -10.32 -2.21
CA ASN A 238 21.86 -9.36 -2.53
C ASN A 238 22.51 -8.69 -1.30
N THR A 239 22.00 -8.94 -0.09
CA THR A 239 22.54 -8.42 1.18
C THR A 239 22.96 -9.54 2.13
N ARG A 240 22.92 -10.78 1.62
CA ARG A 240 23.22 -12.00 2.36
C ARG A 240 24.41 -12.70 1.72
N ASP A 241 25.51 -12.76 2.45
CA ASP A 241 26.68 -13.53 2.09
C ASP A 241 27.20 -14.33 3.30
N SER A 242 28.11 -15.27 3.05
CA SER A 242 28.63 -16.16 4.09
C SER A 242 29.40 -15.44 5.20
N GLU A 243 29.98 -14.27 4.91
CA GLU A 243 30.72 -13.46 5.88
C GLU A 243 29.75 -12.69 6.77
N SER A 244 28.77 -12.02 6.16
CA SER A 244 27.65 -11.35 6.83
C SER A 244 26.93 -12.28 7.82
N GLU A 245 26.66 -13.54 7.44
CA GLU A 245 26.04 -14.52 8.35
C GLU A 245 26.95 -14.92 9.53
N LYS A 246 28.26 -15.07 9.31
CA LYS A 246 29.23 -15.32 10.38
C LYS A 246 29.29 -14.16 11.36
N ILE A 247 29.30 -12.92 10.84
CA ILE A 247 29.28 -11.71 11.65
C ILE A 247 27.99 -11.65 12.47
N LEU A 248 26.82 -11.86 11.85
CA LEU A 248 25.54 -11.86 12.55
C LEU A 248 25.47 -12.91 13.66
N LYS A 249 26.00 -14.12 13.42
CA LYS A 249 26.08 -15.15 14.45
C LYS A 249 26.93 -14.69 15.65
N LYS A 250 28.10 -14.12 15.37
CA LYS A 250 28.99 -13.61 16.42
C LYS A 250 28.39 -12.43 17.19
N VAL A 251 27.68 -11.54 16.49
CA VAL A 251 26.91 -10.45 17.13
C VAL A 251 25.88 -11.01 18.11
N GLN A 252 25.15 -12.07 17.73
CA GLN A 252 24.18 -12.72 18.61
C GLN A 252 24.85 -13.36 19.84
N GLU A 253 25.96 -14.08 19.65
CA GLU A 253 26.75 -14.65 20.75
C GLU A 253 27.23 -13.55 21.73
N LEU A 254 27.70 -12.41 21.22
CA LEU A 254 28.10 -11.26 22.05
C LEU A 254 26.91 -10.65 22.79
N ALA A 255 25.74 -10.55 22.14
CA ALA A 255 24.52 -10.03 22.75
C ALA A 255 24.05 -10.94 23.92
N GLU A 256 24.09 -12.26 23.72
CA GLU A 256 23.76 -13.27 24.75
C GLU A 256 24.73 -13.21 25.95
N GLN A 257 26.01 -12.91 25.70
CA GLN A 257 27.03 -12.67 26.73
C GLN A 257 26.90 -11.31 27.44
N ARG A 258 25.82 -10.55 27.20
CA ARG A 258 25.61 -9.17 27.70
C ARG A 258 26.69 -8.17 27.28
N ARG A 259 27.44 -8.46 26.20
CA ARG A 259 28.45 -7.56 25.62
C ARG A 259 27.81 -6.65 24.57
N SER A 260 26.76 -5.94 24.97
CA SER A 260 25.85 -5.23 24.07
C SER A 260 26.52 -4.12 23.26
N LYS A 261 27.51 -3.41 23.83
CA LYS A 261 28.27 -2.37 23.11
C LYS A 261 29.15 -2.95 22.00
N GLU A 262 29.78 -4.10 22.25
CA GLU A 262 30.62 -4.78 21.25
C GLU A 262 29.76 -5.40 20.13
N ALA A 263 28.66 -6.05 20.52
CA ALA A 263 27.66 -6.56 19.58
C ALA A 263 27.13 -5.42 18.68
N PHE A 264 26.82 -4.27 19.29
CA PHE A 264 26.31 -3.10 18.57
C PHE A 264 27.33 -2.56 17.57
N ASN A 265 28.58 -2.36 17.99
CA ASN A 265 29.63 -1.87 17.09
C ASN A 265 29.83 -2.81 15.89
N MET A 266 29.88 -4.12 16.15
CA MET A 266 30.05 -5.12 15.09
C MET A 266 28.86 -5.18 14.13
N ALA A 267 27.62 -5.10 14.64
CA ALA A 267 26.43 -5.02 13.80
C ALA A 267 26.39 -3.72 12.99
N ASN A 268 26.81 -2.60 13.59
CA ASN A 268 26.87 -1.30 12.94
C ASN A 268 27.94 -1.26 11.84
N ASP A 269 29.07 -1.96 12.02
CA ASP A 269 30.08 -2.11 10.97
C ASP A 269 29.57 -2.98 9.81
N LEU A 270 28.80 -4.03 10.11
CA LEU A 270 28.17 -4.87 9.08
C LEU A 270 27.22 -4.08 8.19
N ILE A 271 26.39 -3.19 8.73
CA ILE A 271 25.47 -2.40 7.88
C ILE A 271 26.19 -1.37 7.00
N LYS A 272 27.46 -1.02 7.29
CA LYS A 272 28.25 -0.15 6.40
C LYS A 272 28.61 -0.86 5.10
N THR A 273 28.86 -2.17 5.17
CA THR A 273 29.20 -3.01 4.01
C THR A 273 27.98 -3.70 3.40
N SER A 274 26.96 -4.02 4.21
CA SER A 274 25.70 -4.64 3.79
C SER A 274 24.48 -3.78 4.17
N LYS A 275 24.34 -2.64 3.48
CA LYS A 275 23.37 -1.56 3.80
C LYS A 275 21.90 -1.95 3.82
N GLY A 276 21.53 -3.08 3.20
CA GLY A 276 20.16 -3.57 3.15
C GLY A 276 19.93 -4.84 3.97
N ASN A 277 20.83 -5.20 4.88
CA ASN A 277 20.64 -6.41 5.68
C ASN A 277 19.60 -6.19 6.79
N ALA A 278 18.35 -6.63 6.55
CA ALA A 278 17.24 -6.49 7.48
C ALA A 278 17.53 -7.05 8.87
N ARG A 279 18.24 -8.19 8.96
CA ARG A 279 18.54 -8.86 10.22
C ARG A 279 19.58 -8.09 11.04
N ALA A 280 20.57 -7.47 10.39
CA ALA A 280 21.53 -6.61 11.06
C ALA A 280 20.82 -5.41 11.72
N TYR A 281 19.94 -4.72 11.00
CA TYR A 281 19.13 -3.63 11.56
C TYR A 281 18.22 -4.07 12.70
N TYR A 282 17.62 -5.27 12.60
CA TYR A 282 16.80 -5.82 13.67
C TYR A 282 17.60 -5.96 14.97
N ILE A 283 18.78 -6.58 14.89
CA ILE A 283 19.66 -6.78 16.05
C ILE A 283 20.15 -5.44 16.61
N ILE A 284 20.48 -4.48 15.74
CA ILE A 284 20.82 -3.11 16.15
C ILE A 284 19.65 -2.49 16.95
N GLY A 285 18.42 -2.67 16.49
CA GLY A 285 17.20 -2.23 17.18
C GLY A 285 17.06 -2.84 18.57
N GLU A 286 17.22 -4.17 18.69
CA GLU A 286 17.16 -4.87 19.98
C GLU A 286 18.24 -4.40 20.96
N LEU A 287 19.47 -4.23 20.48
CA LEU A 287 20.59 -3.74 21.29
C LEU A 287 20.38 -2.29 21.74
N LEU A 288 19.90 -1.41 20.86
CA LEU A 288 19.59 -0.03 21.22
C LEU A 288 18.45 0.04 22.23
N LEU A 289 17.44 -0.81 22.08
CA LEU A 289 16.32 -0.90 23.01
C LEU A 289 16.79 -1.36 24.40
N SER A 290 17.66 -2.37 24.47
CA SER A 290 18.20 -2.85 25.76
C SER A 290 19.12 -1.84 26.45
N MET A 291 19.73 -0.93 25.68
CA MET A 291 20.50 0.21 26.19
C MET A 291 19.64 1.44 26.55
N GLY A 292 18.32 1.37 26.40
CA GLY A 292 17.39 2.47 26.67
C GLY A 292 17.36 3.56 25.59
N ASN A 293 18.00 3.34 24.43
CA ASN A 293 17.99 4.28 23.30
C ASN A 293 16.80 4.03 22.37
N ASN A 294 15.59 4.29 22.89
CA ASN A 294 14.33 3.94 22.22
C ASN A 294 14.13 4.65 20.88
N SER A 295 14.61 5.89 20.75
CA SER A 295 14.48 6.67 19.51
C SER A 295 15.30 6.08 18.36
N GLU A 296 16.57 5.75 18.62
CA GLU A 296 17.42 5.11 17.60
C GLU A 296 17.00 3.66 17.36
N ALA A 297 16.56 2.93 18.39
CA ALA A 297 15.99 1.60 18.24
C ALA A 297 14.82 1.60 17.26
N LYS A 298 13.89 2.56 17.41
CA LYS A 298 12.76 2.73 16.49
C LYS A 298 13.22 2.92 15.05
N LYS A 299 14.23 3.78 14.81
CA LYS A 299 14.79 3.99 13.47
C LYS A 299 15.39 2.71 12.89
N ALA A 300 16.15 1.96 13.68
CA ALA A 300 16.75 0.69 13.27
C ALA A 300 15.66 -0.36 12.93
N PHE A 301 14.61 -0.47 13.75
CA PHE A 301 13.50 -1.38 13.43
C PHE A 301 12.75 -0.99 12.16
N TYR A 302 12.54 0.31 11.89
CA TYR A 302 11.98 0.76 10.61
C TYR A 302 12.86 0.34 9.44
N GLN A 303 14.19 0.52 9.51
CA GLN A 303 15.11 0.07 8.47
C GLN A 303 15.04 -1.45 8.30
N SER A 304 14.99 -2.19 9.40
CA SER A 304 14.82 -3.64 9.38
C SER A 304 13.59 -4.08 8.61
N MET A 305 12.43 -3.47 8.88
CA MET A 305 11.19 -3.77 8.16
C MET A 305 11.21 -3.31 6.70
N ILE A 306 11.81 -2.15 6.40
CA ILE A 306 11.94 -1.64 5.02
C ILE A 306 12.72 -2.64 4.16
N TYR A 307 13.79 -3.20 4.71
CA TYR A 307 14.65 -4.17 4.03
C TYR A 307 14.21 -5.63 4.18
N ASP A 308 13.11 -5.90 4.89
CA ASP A 308 12.55 -7.26 4.99
C ASP A 308 11.97 -7.65 3.63
N CYS A 309 12.51 -8.72 3.06
CA CYS A 309 12.03 -9.33 1.82
C CYS A 309 10.89 -10.34 2.09
N GLY A 310 10.28 -10.31 3.27
CA GLY A 310 9.04 -11.03 3.57
C GLY A 310 7.82 -10.32 2.98
N LEU A 311 6.89 -11.09 2.40
CA LEU A 311 5.62 -10.59 1.84
C LEU A 311 4.43 -10.83 2.78
N GLU A 312 4.67 -11.39 3.97
CA GLU A 312 3.64 -11.82 4.92
C GLU A 312 3.05 -10.66 5.74
N ARG A 313 3.70 -9.50 5.73
CA ARG A 313 3.32 -8.31 6.51
C ARG A 313 3.48 -7.03 5.72
N SER A 314 2.82 -5.97 6.17
CA SER A 314 3.00 -4.63 5.58
C SER A 314 4.42 -4.09 5.77
N ASN A 315 4.77 -3.14 4.91
CA ASN A 315 6.05 -2.47 4.87
C ASN A 315 5.87 -0.95 5.14
N PRO A 316 6.77 -0.31 5.92
CA PRO A 316 6.72 1.13 6.18
C PRO A 316 6.62 2.02 4.92
N ILE A 317 7.07 1.55 3.77
CA ILE A 317 6.95 2.26 2.49
C ILE A 317 5.48 2.53 2.12
N PHE A 318 4.56 1.59 2.36
CA PHE A 318 3.14 1.79 2.04
C PHE A 318 2.50 2.89 2.90
N LEU A 319 2.83 2.91 4.20
CA LEU A 319 2.35 3.96 5.10
C LEU A 319 2.90 5.32 4.68
N LYS A 320 4.18 5.39 4.32
CA LYS A 320 4.79 6.63 3.81
C LYS A 320 4.07 7.14 2.57
N ILE A 321 3.83 6.27 1.59
CA ILE A 321 3.07 6.63 0.38
C ILE A 321 1.66 7.14 0.74
N LEU A 322 0.97 6.44 1.63
CA LEU A 322 -0.39 6.80 2.06
C LEU A 322 -0.44 8.21 2.68
N MET A 323 0.49 8.50 3.60
CA MET A 323 0.58 9.79 4.26
C MET A 323 0.98 10.90 3.28
N GLU A 324 1.99 10.69 2.44
CA GLU A 324 2.45 11.67 1.47
C GLU A 324 1.35 12.06 0.47
N GLU A 325 0.60 11.09 -0.06
CA GLU A 325 -0.48 11.37 -1.00
C GLU A 325 -1.69 12.07 -0.33
N ALA A 326 -1.94 11.79 0.95
CA ALA A 326 -2.96 12.48 1.75
C ALA A 326 -2.59 13.93 2.02
N GLU A 327 -1.37 14.17 2.52
CA GLU A 327 -0.83 15.49 2.82
C GLU A 327 -0.75 16.37 1.57
N LYS A 328 -0.28 15.81 0.45
CA LYS A 328 -0.22 16.50 -0.85
C LYS A 328 -1.57 17.06 -1.28
N ARG A 329 -2.69 16.42 -0.90
CA ARG A 329 -4.06 16.84 -1.23
C ARG A 329 -4.78 17.52 -0.06
N GLN A 330 -4.03 17.82 1.00
CA GLN A 330 -4.52 18.50 2.20
C GLN A 330 -5.63 17.72 2.92
N PHE A 331 -5.61 16.39 2.83
CA PHE A 331 -6.43 15.56 3.68
C PHE A 331 -5.84 15.48 5.08
N LYS A 332 -6.71 15.30 6.07
CA LYS A 332 -6.28 15.19 7.46
C LYS A 332 -5.61 13.85 7.68
N VAL A 333 -4.43 13.85 8.29
CA VAL A 333 -3.75 12.62 8.72
C VAL A 333 -3.82 12.50 10.25
N ILE A 334 -4.31 11.37 10.74
CA ILE A 334 -4.24 10.99 12.16
C ILE A 334 -3.23 9.84 12.25
N ASP A 335 -1.99 10.15 12.59
CA ASP A 335 -0.86 9.21 12.57
C ASP A 335 -0.92 8.19 13.72
N PHE A 336 -1.78 7.17 13.54
CA PHE A 336 -1.98 6.09 14.49
C PHE A 336 -0.72 5.22 14.64
N ASN A 337 0.03 5.03 13.56
CA ASN A 337 1.32 4.35 13.61
C ASN A 337 2.31 5.05 14.57
N ARG A 338 2.41 6.38 14.53
CA ARG A 338 3.22 7.14 15.48
C ARG A 338 2.65 7.09 16.90
N LEU A 339 1.32 7.14 17.06
CA LEU A 339 0.67 7.02 18.37
C LEU A 339 1.12 5.73 19.09
N VAL A 340 1.08 4.60 18.39
CA VAL A 340 1.51 3.30 18.92
C VAL A 340 3.04 3.24 19.08
N THR A 341 3.80 3.55 18.03
CA THR A 341 5.26 3.33 18.02
C THR A 341 6.05 4.30 18.90
N ASN A 342 5.45 5.41 19.35
CA ASN A 342 6.07 6.26 20.38
C ASN A 342 6.13 5.60 21.76
N GLN A 343 5.35 4.55 21.99
CA GLN A 343 5.33 3.81 23.26
C GLN A 343 6.38 2.68 23.29
N LEU A 344 7.18 2.54 22.22
CA LEU A 344 8.25 1.54 22.14
C LEU A 344 9.22 1.69 23.33
N GLY A 345 9.48 0.56 24.01
CA GLY A 345 10.33 0.49 25.20
C GLY A 345 9.62 0.80 26.52
N HIS A 346 8.35 1.23 26.50
CA HIS A 346 7.59 1.56 27.70
C HIS A 346 6.41 0.61 27.93
N ASN A 347 5.74 0.20 26.86
CA ASN A 347 4.52 -0.62 26.92
C ASN A 347 4.59 -1.78 25.93
N ILE A 348 3.75 -2.79 26.18
CA ILE A 348 3.43 -3.79 25.15
C ILE A 348 2.60 -3.08 24.07
N LEU A 349 3.04 -3.19 22.82
CA LEU A 349 2.44 -2.44 21.71
C LEU A 349 1.36 -3.23 20.97
N PHE A 350 1.52 -4.54 20.86
CA PHE A 350 0.65 -5.42 20.07
C PHE A 350 0.19 -6.62 20.90
N ILE A 351 -1.00 -7.15 20.60
CA ILE A 351 -1.49 -8.43 21.17
C ILE A 351 -1.01 -9.64 20.37
N ASN A 352 -0.68 -9.44 19.10
CA ASN A 352 -0.17 -10.46 18.18
C ASN A 352 0.75 -9.81 17.12
N GLU A 353 1.06 -10.52 16.02
CA GLU A 353 1.94 -9.97 14.97
C GLU A 353 1.35 -8.73 14.25
N ARG A 354 0.02 -8.55 14.23
CA ARG A 354 -0.65 -7.53 13.40
C ARG A 354 -1.46 -6.49 14.19
N ASP A 355 -2.02 -6.86 15.34
CA ASP A 355 -3.02 -6.06 16.04
C ASP A 355 -2.41 -5.26 17.21
N PRO A 356 -2.50 -3.92 17.17
CA PRO A 356 -2.18 -3.09 18.33
C PRO A 356 -3.05 -3.45 19.53
N GLN A 357 -2.55 -3.18 20.74
CA GLN A 357 -3.35 -3.32 21.95
C GLN A 357 -4.64 -2.47 21.88
N PRO A 358 -5.78 -2.96 22.40
CA PRO A 358 -7.06 -2.23 22.39
C PRO A 358 -6.98 -0.81 22.97
N LEU A 359 -6.11 -0.59 23.97
CA LEU A 359 -5.86 0.73 24.56
C LEU A 359 -5.49 1.79 23.51
N TYR A 360 -4.70 1.44 22.50
CA TYR A 360 -4.30 2.41 21.47
C TYR A 360 -5.47 2.77 20.55
N TYR A 361 -6.36 1.82 20.25
CA TYR A 361 -7.59 2.12 19.52
C TYR A 361 -8.56 2.97 20.34
N GLN A 362 -8.61 2.80 21.66
CA GLN A 362 -9.36 3.71 22.53
C GLN A 362 -8.80 5.15 22.46
N GLN A 363 -7.48 5.31 22.54
CA GLN A 363 -6.82 6.61 22.37
C GLN A 363 -7.10 7.22 20.99
N LEU A 364 -7.09 6.40 19.93
CA LEU A 364 -7.46 6.81 18.58
C LEU A 364 -8.92 7.27 18.50
N SER A 365 -9.84 6.53 19.12
CA SER A 365 -11.27 6.86 19.21
C SER A 365 -11.48 8.21 19.90
N ASP A 366 -10.76 8.50 20.98
CA ASP A 366 -10.83 9.80 21.66
C ASP A 366 -10.31 10.95 20.79
N ILE A 367 -9.25 10.72 20.01
CA ILE A 367 -8.74 11.69 19.03
C ILE A 367 -9.80 11.94 17.95
N ILE A 368 -10.36 10.87 17.36
CA ILE A 368 -11.41 10.96 16.34
C ILE A 368 -12.61 11.72 16.88
N LYS A 369 -13.08 11.43 18.09
CA LYS A 369 -14.16 12.15 18.75
C LYS A 369 -13.87 13.65 18.84
N LYS A 370 -12.71 14.02 19.38
CA LYS A 370 -12.30 15.42 19.53
C LYS A 370 -12.27 16.14 18.18
N GLU A 371 -11.73 15.48 17.16
CA GLU A 371 -11.65 16.04 15.82
C GLU A 371 -13.01 16.11 15.13
N PHE A 372 -13.93 15.20 15.45
CA PHE A 372 -15.28 15.18 14.91
C PHE A 372 -16.14 16.30 15.47
N LEU A 373 -16.05 16.56 16.78
CA LEU A 373 -16.72 17.70 17.40
C LEU A 373 -16.30 19.03 16.76
N LYS A 374 -15.00 19.23 16.51
CA LYS A 374 -14.51 20.40 15.77
C LYS A 374 -15.04 20.46 14.34
N PHE A 375 -15.10 19.32 13.67
CA PHE A 375 -15.55 19.21 12.29
C PHE A 375 -17.02 19.62 12.12
N ILE A 376 -17.89 19.24 13.05
CA ILE A 376 -19.30 19.63 13.07
C ILE A 376 -19.53 21.08 13.59
N LYS A 377 -18.46 21.87 13.74
CA LYS A 377 -18.45 23.27 14.21
C LYS A 377 -18.96 23.45 15.65
N LEU A 378 -18.46 22.62 16.56
CA LEU A 378 -18.57 22.79 18.01
C LEU A 378 -17.21 22.96 18.68
#